data_AF-A0AAF0D3I4-F1
#
_entry.id   AF-A0AAF0D3I4-F1
#
_cell.length_a   1.000
_cell.length_b   1.000
_cell.length_c   1.000
_cell.angle_alpha   90.00
_cell.angle_beta   90.00
_cell.angle_gamma   90.00
#
_symmetry.space_group_name_H-M   'P 1'
#
loop_
_entity.id
_entity.type
_entity.pdbx_description
1 polymer ?
#
loop_
_entity_poly.entity_id
_entity_poly.type
_entity_poly.pdbx_seq_one_letter_code
_entity_poly.pdbx_strand_id
1 'polypeptide(L)'
;MVELKVKREEIAKVAKAIGSVTRWEILKLLKDHKMDVSRIAELLKQTEANISAQIKILERAGLIKSTYEPGEHGVRKVCELTVNRIVIEIE
;
A
#
# COMPACT_ATOMS: atom_id res chain seq x y z
N MET A 1 10.83 12.15 -6.07
CA MET A 1 9.49 12.40 -5.52
C MET A 1 8.50 12.07 -6.63
N VAL A 2 7.63 11.07 -6.43
CA VAL A 2 6.74 10.54 -7.47
C VAL A 2 5.31 10.89 -7.09
N GLU A 3 4.66 11.73 -7.89
CA GLU A 3 3.30 12.22 -7.63
C GLU A 3 2.26 11.42 -8.43
N LEU A 4 1.15 11.08 -7.77
CA LEU A 4 -0.06 10.58 -8.42
C LEU A 4 -1.05 11.73 -8.61
N LYS A 5 -1.18 12.20 -9.86
CA LYS A 5 -2.30 13.06 -10.25
C LYS A 5 -3.53 12.19 -10.50
N VAL A 6 -4.56 12.35 -9.69
CA VAL A 6 -5.75 11.50 -9.74
C VAL A 6 -6.76 12.08 -10.73
N LYS A 7 -7.09 11.32 -11.78
CA LYS A 7 -8.15 11.70 -12.73
C LYS A 7 -9.53 11.57 -12.09
N ARG A 8 -10.51 12.33 -12.58
CA ARG A 8 -11.88 12.38 -12.04
C ARG A 8 -12.50 10.99 -11.85
N GLU A 9 -12.35 10.12 -12.83
CA GLU A 9 -12.86 8.75 -12.84
C GLU A 9 -12.17 7.83 -11.81
N GLU A 10 -10.97 8.18 -11.35
CA GLU A 10 -10.21 7.42 -10.36
C GLU A 10 -10.31 7.97 -8.94
N ILE A 11 -10.89 9.18 -8.74
CA ILE A 11 -11.01 9.82 -7.43
C ILE A 11 -11.66 8.88 -6.41
N ALA A 12 -12.81 8.29 -6.73
CA ALA A 12 -13.52 7.40 -5.81
C ALA A 12 -12.69 6.16 -5.44
N LYS A 13 -11.94 5.61 -6.41
CA LYS A 13 -11.07 4.44 -6.23
C LYS A 13 -9.91 4.76 -5.29
N VAL A 14 -9.21 5.88 -5.52
CA VAL A 14 -8.08 6.31 -4.68
C VAL A 14 -8.57 6.73 -3.29
N ALA A 15 -9.64 7.53 -3.21
CA ALA A 15 -10.25 7.95 -1.94
C ALA A 15 -10.68 6.76 -1.08
N LYS A 16 -11.33 5.75 -1.69
CA LYS A 16 -11.69 4.51 -1.00
C LYS A 16 -10.45 3.74 -0.53
N ALA A 17 -9.38 3.71 -1.33
CA ALA A 17 -8.14 3.04 -0.95
C ALA A 17 -7.46 3.70 0.26
N ILE A 18 -7.38 5.03 0.30
CA ILE A 18 -6.72 5.75 1.42
C ILE A 18 -7.63 5.96 2.64
N GLY A 19 -8.96 5.95 2.47
CA GLY A 19 -9.92 6.25 3.54
C GLY A 19 -10.06 5.18 4.63
N SER A 20 -9.33 4.06 4.55
CA SER A 20 -9.30 3.07 5.62
C SER A 20 -8.10 3.31 6.53
N VAL A 21 -8.34 3.33 7.84
CA VAL A 21 -7.30 3.47 8.87
C VAL A 21 -6.17 2.47 8.67
N THR A 22 -6.49 1.17 8.49
CA THR A 22 -5.48 0.14 8.24
C THR A 22 -4.63 0.43 7.00
N ARG A 23 -5.27 0.80 5.88
CA ARG A 23 -4.55 1.08 4.63
C ARG A 23 -3.69 2.33 4.74
N TRP A 24 -4.16 3.34 5.47
CA TRP A 24 -3.39 4.53 5.76
C TRP A 24 -2.13 4.21 6.59
N GLU A 25 -2.26 3.38 7.61
CA GLU A 25 -1.10 2.96 8.41
C GLU A 25 -0.11 2.10 7.62
N ILE A 26 -0.59 1.23 6.70
CA ILE A 26 0.29 0.53 5.76
C ILE A 26 1.09 1.52 4.90
N LEU A 27 0.44 2.54 4.34
CA LEU A 27 1.13 3.56 3.54
C LEU A 27 2.18 4.33 4.36
N LYS A 28 1.89 4.62 5.63
CA LYS A 28 2.84 5.28 6.54
C LYS A 28 4.05 4.41 6.87
N LEU A 29 3.84 3.11 7.13
CA LEU A 29 4.94 2.17 7.38
C LEU A 29 5.88 2.07 6.18
N LEU A 30 5.32 2.09 4.96
CA LEU A 30 6.07 1.97 3.71
C LEU A 30 6.68 3.28 3.20
N LYS A 31 6.49 4.39 3.93
CA LYS A 31 6.96 5.73 3.52
C LYS A 31 8.46 5.79 3.29
N ASP A 32 9.22 5.20 4.22
CA ASP A 32 10.67 5.37 4.27
C ASP A 32 11.44 4.10 3.85
N HIS A 33 10.77 2.94 3.78
CA HIS A 33 11.40 1.67 3.42
C HIS A 33 10.38 0.65 2.89
N LYS A 34 10.87 -0.28 2.06
CA LYS A 34 10.12 -1.47 1.66
C LYS A 34 10.00 -2.44 2.85
N MET A 35 8.87 -3.14 2.95
CA MET A 35 8.59 -4.05 4.06
C MET A 35 7.81 -5.27 3.56
N ASP A 36 8.10 -6.46 4.10
CA ASP A 36 7.31 -7.64 3.79
C ASP A 36 5.96 -7.67 4.53
N VAL A 37 5.02 -8.44 3.98
CA VAL A 37 3.66 -8.59 4.51
C VAL A 37 3.66 -9.06 5.97
N SER A 38 4.54 -10.00 6.33
CA SER A 38 4.64 -10.55 7.68
C SER A 38 5.00 -9.47 8.69
N ARG A 39 6.00 -8.64 8.38
CA ARG A 39 6.41 -7.54 9.26
C ARG A 39 5.35 -6.45 9.38
N ILE A 40 4.64 -6.12 8.29
CA ILE A 40 3.51 -5.18 8.34
C ILE A 40 2.40 -5.74 9.25
N ALA A 41 2.09 -7.03 9.14
CA ALA A 41 1.09 -7.70 9.96
C ALA A 41 1.43 -7.69 11.45
N GLU A 42 2.69 -7.97 11.78
CA GLU A 42 3.20 -7.89 13.15
C GLU A 42 3.05 -6.47 13.73
N LEU A 43 3.54 -5.45 13.01
CA LEU A 43 3.50 -4.05 13.48
C LEU A 43 2.08 -3.52 13.67
N LEU A 44 1.15 -3.92 12.79
CA LEU A 44 -0.25 -3.51 12.85
C LEU A 44 -1.11 -4.44 13.74
N LYS A 45 -0.52 -5.50 14.32
CA LYS A 45 -1.22 -6.50 15.13
C LYS A 45 -2.43 -7.11 14.41
N GLN A 46 -2.24 -7.46 13.14
CA GLN A 46 -3.25 -8.07 12.27
C GLN A 46 -2.71 -9.36 11.64
N THR A 47 -3.60 -10.16 11.07
CA THR A 47 -3.18 -11.38 10.35
C THR A 47 -2.54 -11.04 9.00
N GLU A 48 -1.57 -11.83 8.57
CA GLU A 48 -0.94 -11.68 7.25
C GLU A 48 -1.97 -11.76 6.11
N ALA A 49 -2.99 -12.63 6.25
CA ALA A 49 -4.07 -12.76 5.28
C ALA A 49 -4.86 -11.44 5.14
N ASN A 50 -5.18 -10.77 6.25
CA ASN A 50 -5.85 -9.48 6.20
C ASN A 50 -4.95 -8.39 5.58
N ILE A 51 -3.68 -8.31 5.99
CA ILE A 51 -2.74 -7.33 5.44
C ILE A 51 -2.53 -7.54 3.93
N SER A 52 -2.38 -8.78 3.48
CA SER A 52 -2.28 -9.13 2.06
C SER A 52 -3.51 -8.65 1.27
N ALA A 53 -4.71 -8.80 1.83
CA ALA A 53 -5.94 -8.31 1.22
C ALA A 53 -5.98 -6.77 1.15
N GLN A 54 -5.53 -6.06 2.20
CA GLN A 54 -5.45 -4.59 2.19
C GLN A 54 -4.42 -4.08 1.18
N ILE A 55 -3.25 -4.72 1.10
CA ILE A 55 -2.22 -4.41 0.11
C ILE A 55 -2.79 -4.56 -1.30
N LYS A 56 -3.57 -5.62 -1.59
CA LYS A 56 -4.20 -5.81 -2.91
C LYS A 56 -5.18 -4.68 -3.28
N ILE A 57 -5.77 -3.99 -2.31
CA ILE A 57 -6.61 -2.81 -2.56
C ILE A 57 -5.73 -1.61 -2.92
N LEU A 58 -4.64 -1.39 -2.19
CA LEU A 58 -3.67 -0.32 -2.44
C LEU A 58 -2.92 -0.51 -3.78
N GLU A 59 -2.57 -1.75 -4.13
CA GLU A 59 -1.99 -2.11 -5.43
C GLU A 59 -2.93 -1.77 -6.59
N ARG A 60 -4.22 -2.12 -6.46
CA ARG A 60 -5.23 -1.75 -7.46
C ARG A 60 -5.40 -0.25 -7.60
N ALA A 61 -5.16 0.51 -6.52
CA ALA A 61 -5.14 1.97 -6.53
C ALA A 61 -3.82 2.57 -7.06
N GLY A 62 -2.84 1.75 -7.40
CA GLY A 62 -1.54 2.20 -7.89
C GLY A 62 -0.67 2.89 -6.83
N LEU A 63 -0.97 2.70 -5.54
CA LEU A 63 -0.27 3.34 -4.41
C LEU A 63 0.89 2.50 -3.86
N ILE A 64 0.84 1.19 -4.09
CA ILE A 64 1.85 0.21 -3.66
C ILE A 64 2.14 -0.70 -4.84
N LYS A 65 3.39 -1.19 -4.91
CA LYS A 65 3.74 -2.37 -5.68
C LYS A 65 4.34 -3.43 -4.75
N SER A 66 4.31 -4.68 -5.20
CA SER A 66 4.94 -5.76 -4.49
C SER A 66 5.76 -6.66 -5.41
N THR A 67 6.76 -7.29 -4.82
CA THR A 67 7.61 -8.29 -5.43
C THR A 67 7.70 -9.51 -4.51
N TYR A 68 7.91 -10.68 -5.10
CA TYR A 68 8.25 -11.86 -4.32
C TYR A 68 9.77 -11.98 -4.26
N GLU A 69 10.30 -12.08 -3.05
CA GLU A 69 11.72 -12.27 -2.78
C GLU A 69 11.95 -13.57 -1.99
N PRO A 70 13.12 -14.22 -2.10
CA PRO A 70 13.50 -15.29 -1.16
C PRO A 70 13.49 -14.80 0.30
N GLY A 71 13.04 -15.64 1.22
CA GLY A 71 13.04 -15.41 2.66
C GLY A 71 13.44 -16.67 3.43
N GLU A 72 13.63 -16.57 4.75
CA GLU A 72 14.12 -17.67 5.61
C GLU A 72 13.25 -18.93 5.52
N HIS A 73 11.94 -18.78 5.33
CA HIS A 73 10.98 -19.87 5.23
C HIS A 73 10.22 -19.86 3.89
N GLY A 74 10.94 -19.67 2.78
CA GLY A 74 10.39 -19.77 1.42
C GLY A 74 10.39 -18.43 0.68
N VAL A 75 9.22 -17.98 0.21
CA VAL A 75 9.07 -16.70 -0.49
C VAL A 75 8.31 -15.70 0.37
N ARG A 76 8.77 -14.46 0.37
CA ARG A 76 8.10 -13.34 1.05
C ARG A 76 7.61 -12.32 0.03
N LYS A 77 6.43 -11.75 0.29
CA LYS A 77 5.87 -10.65 -0.52
C LYS A 77 6.36 -9.33 0.08
N VAL A 78 7.31 -8.68 -0.60
CA VAL A 78 7.86 -7.38 -0.21
C VAL A 78 7.08 -6.28 -0.89
N CYS A 79 6.67 -5.26 -0.13
CA CYS A 79 5.84 -4.17 -0.59
C CYS A 79 6.58 -2.84 -0.45
N GLU A 80 6.34 -1.92 -1.37
CA GLU A 80 6.91 -0.57 -1.37
C GLU A 80 5.92 0.44 -1.95
N LEU A 81 6.01 1.69 -1.52
CA LEU A 81 5.24 2.79 -2.11
C LEU A 81 5.68 3.03 -3.55
N THR A 82 4.71 3.25 -4.42
CA THR A 82 4.95 3.72 -5.80
C THR A 82 4.92 5.24 -5.89
N VAL A 83 4.24 5.90 -4.95
CA VAL A 83 3.96 7.34 -4.97
C VAL A 83 4.13 7.90 -3.56
N ASN A 84 4.59 9.15 -3.47
CA ASN A 84 4.79 9.82 -2.18
C ASN A 84 3.86 11.02 -1.98
N ARG A 85 3.10 11.40 -3.02
CA ARG A 85 2.10 12.46 -2.96
C ARG A 85 0.91 12.09 -3.85
N ILE A 86 -0.30 12.29 -3.33
CA ILE A 86 -1.56 12.16 -4.07
C ILE A 86 -2.10 13.58 -4.26
N VAL A 87 -2.41 13.95 -5.49
CA VAL A 87 -2.95 15.26 -5.84
C VAL A 87 -4.32 15.08 -6.46
N ILE A 88 -5.32 15.74 -5.88
CA ILE A 88 -6.71 15.80 -6.36
C ILE A 88 -7.00 17.27 -6.62
N GLU A 89 -7.31 17.60 -7.88
CA GLU A 89 -7.67 18.95 -8.31
C GLU A 89 -9.20 19.02 -8.40
N ILE A 90 -9.79 20.03 -7.76
CA ILE A 90 -11.23 20.32 -7.77
C ILE A 90 -11.40 21.46 -8.78
N GLU A 91 -11.48 21.13 -10.07
CA GLU A 91 -11.82 22.10 -11.12
C GLU A 91 -13.33 22.36 -11.19
#